data_AF-A0A937I304-F1
#
_entry.id   AF-A0A937I304-F1
#
_cell.length_a   1.000
_cell.length_b   1.000
_cell.length_c   1.000
_cell.angle_alpha   90.00
_cell.angle_beta   90.00
_cell.angle_gamma   90.00
#
_symmetry.space_group_name_H-M   'P 1'
#
loop_
_entity.id
_entity.type
_entity.pdbx_description
1 polymer ?
#
loop_
_entity_poly.entity_id
_entity_poly.type
_entity_poly.pdbx_seq_one_letter_code
_entity_poly.pdbx_strand_id
1 'polypeptide(L)'
;MAGQPWPSLEPFDLVMAASRDGQTELELVLAEPQAEGRFNVIEVNGLPTLQPQPDGELRHQAWPEQAIVLPLNPPGQAGEDCLRLRLTVDREARLQATVTDLRTGLALPDQTLGGVR
;
A
#
# COMPACT_ATOMS: atom_id res chain seq x y z
N MET A 1 2.13 16.16 -0.68
CA MET A 1 2.23 15.14 0.39
C MET A 1 3.71 14.89 0.62
N ALA A 2 4.23 15.06 1.83
CA ALA A 2 5.62 14.68 2.10
C ALA A 2 5.72 13.14 2.08
N GLY A 3 6.70 12.59 1.35
CA GLY A 3 6.95 11.15 1.36
C GLY A 3 7.54 10.70 2.70
N GLN A 4 7.57 9.38 2.94
CA GLN A 4 8.42 8.83 4.00
C GLN A 4 9.89 8.83 3.56
N PRO A 5 10.83 9.19 4.45
CA PRO A 5 12.25 9.04 4.17
C PRO A 5 12.63 7.56 4.03
N TRP A 6 13.67 7.29 3.25
CA TRP A 6 14.26 5.97 3.06
C TRP A 6 15.72 5.98 3.58
N PRO A 7 16.12 5.07 4.51
CA PRO A 7 15.29 4.15 5.30
C PRO A 7 14.26 4.86 6.18
N SER A 8 13.15 4.17 6.45
CA SER A 8 12.08 4.70 7.31
C SER A 8 12.62 5.06 8.69
N LEU A 9 12.31 6.28 9.15
CA LEU A 9 12.63 6.70 10.52
C LEU A 9 11.66 6.09 11.54
N GLU A 10 10.39 6.00 11.15
CA GLU A 10 9.32 5.40 11.94
C GLU A 10 8.45 4.54 11.03
N PRO A 11 7.89 3.44 11.54
CA PRO A 11 7.02 2.60 10.75
C PRO A 11 5.66 3.25 10.48
N PHE A 12 5.02 2.83 9.40
CA PHE A 12 3.60 3.06 9.16
C PHE A 12 2.78 1.87 9.67
N ASP A 13 1.83 2.11 10.56
CA ASP A 13 0.94 1.07 11.06
C ASP A 13 -0.35 1.00 10.22
N LEU A 14 -0.64 -0.19 9.69
CA LEU A 14 -1.90 -0.52 9.02
C LEU A 14 -2.64 -1.57 9.84
N VAL A 15 -3.91 -1.32 10.17
CA VAL A 15 -4.79 -2.33 10.77
C VAL A 15 -5.77 -2.81 9.71
N MET A 16 -5.89 -4.13 9.58
CA MET A 16 -6.79 -4.77 8.62
C MET A 16 -7.85 -5.57 9.36
N ALA A 17 -9.10 -5.32 9.00
CA ALA A 17 -10.26 -6.00 9.55
C ALA A 17 -10.82 -7.04 8.59
N ALA A 18 -11.45 -8.09 9.13
CA ALA A 18 -12.16 -9.06 8.30
C ALA A 18 -13.42 -8.43 7.67
N SER A 19 -13.68 -8.76 6.40
CA SER A 19 -14.81 -8.18 5.64
C SER A 19 -16.11 -8.96 5.84
N ARG A 20 -16.00 -10.22 6.26
CA ARG A 20 -17.12 -11.16 6.42
C ARG A 20 -16.83 -12.15 7.55
N ASP A 21 -17.90 -12.74 8.07
CA ASP A 21 -17.79 -13.79 9.08
C ASP A 21 -17.15 -15.05 8.50
N GLY A 22 -16.30 -15.69 9.32
CA GLY A 22 -15.59 -16.90 8.96
C GLY A 22 -14.46 -16.67 7.94
N GLN A 23 -14.02 -15.42 7.73
CA GLN A 23 -12.92 -15.13 6.81
C GLN A 23 -11.61 -15.74 7.33
N THR A 24 -10.92 -16.52 6.50
CA THR A 24 -9.73 -17.28 6.88
C THR A 24 -8.41 -16.64 6.44
N GLU A 25 -8.46 -15.55 5.68
CA GLU A 25 -7.27 -14.87 5.17
C GLU A 25 -7.58 -13.41 4.80
N LEU A 26 -6.54 -12.58 4.75
CA LEU A 26 -6.55 -11.22 4.22
C LEU A 26 -5.52 -11.13 3.09
N GLU A 27 -5.84 -10.36 2.05
CA GLU A 27 -4.97 -10.18 0.89
C GLU A 27 -4.47 -8.73 0.84
N LEU A 28 -3.16 -8.55 0.74
CA LEU A 28 -2.52 -7.25 0.55
C LEU A 28 -2.01 -7.14 -0.88
N VAL A 29 -2.56 -6.17 -1.63
CA VAL A 29 -2.13 -5.82 -2.99
C VAL A 29 -1.49 -4.45 -2.96
N LEU A 30 -0.26 -4.33 -3.46
CA LEU A 30 0.48 -3.08 -3.52
C LEU A 30 0.45 -2.49 -4.93
N ALA A 31 0.41 -1.17 -5.01
CA ALA A 31 0.43 -0.44 -6.26
C ALA A 31 1.13 0.92 -6.11
N GLU A 32 1.81 1.35 -7.16
CA GLU A 32 2.41 2.68 -7.28
C GLU A 32 1.46 3.61 -8.04
N PRO A 33 1.32 4.88 -7.63
CA PRO A 33 0.63 5.86 -8.44
C PRO A 33 1.44 6.11 -9.72
N GLN A 34 0.80 6.03 -10.88
CA GLN A 34 1.42 6.47 -12.12
C GLN A 34 1.50 8.00 -12.11
N ALA A 35 2.72 8.53 -12.03
CA ALA A 35 2.99 9.94 -12.20
C ALA A 35 2.83 10.32 -13.69
N GLU A 36 1.59 10.43 -14.16
CA GLU A 36 1.35 11.15 -15.40
C GLU A 36 1.64 12.63 -15.13
N GLY A 37 2.66 13.19 -15.78
CA GLY A 37 2.91 14.63 -15.77
C GLY A 37 1.69 15.34 -16.36
N ARG A 38 0.88 15.98 -15.52
CA ARG A 38 -0.46 16.49 -15.89
C ARG A 38 -0.41 17.85 -16.60
N PHE A 39 0.30 17.94 -17.71
CA PHE A 39 0.26 19.13 -18.55
C PHE A 39 -0.04 18.76 -19.99
N ASN A 40 -1.20 19.19 -20.49
CA ASN A 40 -1.44 19.23 -21.92
C ASN A 40 -0.70 20.44 -22.50
N VAL A 41 -0.03 20.27 -23.63
CA VAL A 41 0.44 21.41 -24.43
C VAL A 41 -0.74 21.84 -25.30
N ILE A 42 -1.33 22.98 -24.97
CA ILE A 42 -2.36 23.63 -25.78
C ILE A 42 -1.78 24.85 -26.48
N GLU A 43 -2.31 25.24 -27.62
CA GLU A 43 -1.93 26.50 -28.27
C GLU A 43 -2.85 27.62 -27.80
N VAL A 44 -2.28 28.66 -27.19
CA VAL A 44 -2.99 29.89 -26.80
C VAL A 44 -2.31 31.05 -27.51
N ASN A 45 -3.04 31.71 -28.42
CA ASN A 45 -2.53 32.83 -29.22
C ASN A 45 -1.25 32.50 -30.04
N GLY A 46 -1.14 31.29 -30.59
CA GLY A 46 0.04 30.87 -31.35
C GLY A 46 1.22 30.41 -30.49
N LEU A 47 1.07 30.33 -29.16
CA LEU A 47 2.11 29.88 -28.24
C LEU A 47 1.74 28.58 -27.53
N PRO A 48 2.65 27.59 -27.45
CA PRO A 48 2.42 26.39 -26.65
C PRO A 48 2.37 26.76 -25.16
N THR A 49 1.28 26.39 -24.50
CA THR A 49 0.98 26.68 -23.10
C THR A 49 0.65 25.38 -22.39
N LEU A 50 1.23 25.17 -21.19
CA LEU A 50 0.93 24.02 -20.35
C LEU A 50 -0.40 24.24 -19.62
N GLN A 51 -1.38 23.38 -19.86
CA GLN A 51 -2.65 23.39 -19.14
C GLN A 51 -2.70 22.22 -18.14
N PRO A 52 -2.92 22.49 -16.84
CA PRO A 52 -3.21 21.46 -15.86
C PRO A 52 -4.48 20.70 -16.27
N GLN A 53 -4.40 19.38 -16.35
CA GLN A 53 -5.58 18.55 -16.57
C GLN A 53 -6.40 18.51 -15.27
N PRO A 54 -7.75 18.65 -15.31
CA PRO A 54 -8.57 18.40 -14.13
C PRO A 54 -8.30 16.98 -13.62
N ASP A 55 -8.21 16.81 -12.30
CA ASP A 55 -7.81 15.58 -11.62
C ASP A 55 -8.52 14.33 -12.17
N GLY A 56 -7.92 13.70 -13.18
CA GLY A 56 -8.26 12.35 -13.58
C GLY A 56 -7.90 11.40 -12.43
N GLU A 57 -8.73 10.38 -12.21
CA GLU A 57 -8.49 9.34 -11.21
C GLU A 57 -7.02 8.92 -11.24
N LEU A 58 -6.34 9.01 -10.09
CA LEU A 58 -4.97 8.53 -9.93
C LEU A 58 -4.93 7.07 -10.41
N ARG A 59 -4.27 6.84 -11.55
CA ARG A 59 -4.08 5.48 -12.05
C ARG A 59 -3.03 4.81 -11.21
N HIS A 60 -3.35 3.65 -10.67
CA HIS A 60 -2.43 2.86 -9.86
C HIS A 60 -1.90 1.70 -10.70
N GLN A 61 -0.58 1.57 -10.77
CA GLN A 61 0.08 0.41 -11.35
C GLN A 61 0.40 -0.57 -10.23
N ALA A 62 -0.27 -1.73 -10.23
CA ALA A 62 0.03 -2.80 -9.30
C ALA A 62 1.52 -3.19 -9.40
N TRP A 63 2.13 -3.49 -8.25
CA TRP A 63 3.44 -4.11 -8.23
C TRP A 63 3.38 -5.44 -8.98
N PRO A 64 4.46 -5.83 -9.70
CA PRO A 64 4.46 -7.07 -10.48
C PRO A 64 4.43 -8.33 -9.60
N GLU A 65 4.69 -8.19 -8.31
CA GLU A 65 4.67 -9.28 -7.34
C GLU A 65 3.22 -9.70 -7.04
N GLN A 66 3.02 -11.00 -6.77
CA GLN A 66 1.70 -11.53 -6.43
C GLN A 66 1.21 -10.94 -5.11
N ALA A 67 -0.11 -10.88 -4.97
CA ALA A 67 -0.72 -10.45 -3.73
C ALA A 67 -0.27 -11.29 -2.54
N ILE A 68 -0.15 -10.64 -1.39
CA ILE A 68 0.37 -11.27 -0.18
C ILE A 68 -0.83 -11.75 0.63
N VAL A 69 -0.94 -13.06 0.75
CA VAL A 69 -2.03 -13.73 1.48
C VAL A 69 -1.59 -13.97 2.92
N LEU A 70 -2.30 -13.36 3.86
CA LEU A 70 -2.05 -13.43 5.29
C LEU A 70 -3.14 -14.28 5.95
N PRO A 71 -2.81 -15.44 6.53
CA PRO A 71 -3.80 -16.33 7.13
C PRO A 71 -4.37 -15.74 8.41
N LEU A 72 -5.65 -16.01 8.66
CA LEU A 72 -6.35 -15.70 9.91
C LEU A 72 -6.61 -17.00 10.67
N ASN A 73 -6.07 -17.09 11.88
CA ASN A 73 -6.38 -18.17 12.81
C ASN A 73 -6.45 -17.59 14.24
N PRO A 74 -7.65 -17.38 14.81
CA PRO A 74 -8.96 -17.91 14.35
C PRO A 74 -9.52 -17.21 13.09
N PRO A 75 -10.56 -17.79 12.44
CA PRO A 75 -11.31 -17.09 11.40
C PRO A 75 -11.90 -15.77 11.91
N GLY A 76 -11.87 -14.72 11.09
CA GLY A 76 -12.33 -13.39 11.44
C GLY A 76 -13.85 -13.21 11.39
N GLN A 77 -14.33 -12.22 12.14
CA GLN A 77 -15.71 -11.73 12.11
C GLN A 77 -15.79 -10.40 11.35
N ALA A 78 -16.92 -10.13 10.69
CA ALA A 78 -17.07 -8.90 9.90
C ALA A 78 -16.83 -7.64 10.76
N GLY A 79 -15.90 -6.80 10.32
CA GLY A 79 -15.50 -5.57 11.01
C GLY A 79 -14.54 -5.75 12.19
N GLU A 80 -14.13 -6.99 12.50
CA GLU A 80 -13.15 -7.26 13.55
C GLU A 80 -11.73 -6.95 13.07
N ASP A 81 -11.02 -6.10 13.80
CA ASP A 81 -9.59 -5.86 13.59
C ASP A 81 -8.80 -7.16 13.80
N CYS A 82 -8.19 -7.67 12.73
CA CYS A 82 -7.55 -8.97 12.73
C CYS A 82 -6.03 -8.85 12.78
N LEU A 83 -5.44 -8.09 11.86
CA LEU A 83 -3.98 -8.01 11.71
C LEU A 83 -3.53 -6.55 11.80
N ARG A 84 -2.42 -6.33 12.52
CA ARG A 84 -1.64 -5.09 12.46
C ARG A 84 -0.36 -5.36 11.67
N LEU A 85 -0.14 -4.55 10.65
CA LEU A 85 1.07 -4.53 9.84
C LEU A 85 1.87 -3.29 10.19
N ARG A 86 3.10 -3.51 10.63
CA ARG A 86 4.08 -2.45 10.83
C ARG A 86 4.99 -2.39 9.61
N LEU A 87 4.77 -1.40 8.75
CA LEU A 87 5.47 -1.24 7.48
C LEU A 87 6.70 -0.35 7.61
N THR A 88 7.82 -0.76 7.04
CA THR A 88 9.07 0.02 6.98
C THR A 88 9.76 -0.15 5.64
N VAL A 89 10.49 0.86 5.17
CA VAL A 89 11.44 0.71 4.06
C VAL A 89 12.83 0.51 4.66
N ASP A 90 13.45 -0.63 4.36
CA ASP A 90 14.79 -1.00 4.84
C ASP A 90 15.90 -0.23 4.12
N ARG A 91 17.18 -0.58 4.32
CA ARG A 91 18.30 0.15 3.67
C ARG A 91 18.46 -0.20 2.18
N GLU A 92 17.81 -1.27 1.74
CA GLU A 92 17.87 -1.83 0.40
C GLU A 92 16.67 -1.41 -0.47
N ALA A 93 15.88 -0.44 -0.01
CA ALA A 93 14.66 0.07 -0.66
C ALA A 93 13.52 -0.95 -0.71
N ARG A 94 13.51 -1.93 0.20
CA ARG A 94 12.46 -2.93 0.23
C ARG A 94 11.44 -2.58 1.31
N LEU A 95 10.17 -2.69 0.94
CA LEU A 95 9.06 -2.57 1.88
C LEU A 95 8.96 -3.87 2.68
N GLN A 96 9.10 -3.75 3.99
CA GLN A 96 9.06 -4.83 4.97
C GLN A 96 7.81 -4.68 5.84
N ALA A 97 7.21 -5.79 6.24
CA ALA A 97 6.08 -5.81 7.18
C ALA A 97 6.33 -6.80 8.31
N THR A 98 6.24 -6.30 9.54
CA THR A 98 6.03 -7.15 10.72
C THR A 98 4.54 -7.25 10.99
N VAL A 99 4.04 -8.47 11.12
CA VAL A 99 2.60 -8.75 11.19
C VAL A 99 2.25 -9.33 12.56
N THR A 100 1.24 -8.77 13.22
CA THR A 100 0.72 -9.28 14.49
C THR A 100 -0.77 -9.51 14.38
N ASP A 101 -1.24 -10.68 14.78
CA ASP A 101 -2.65 -10.96 14.96
C ASP A 101 -3.12 -10.28 16.26
N LEU A 102 -4.05 -9.34 16.15
CA LEU A 102 -4.55 -8.54 17.26
C LEU A 102 -5.45 -9.32 18.21
N ARG A 103 -5.99 -10.47 17.75
CA ARG A 103 -6.94 -11.29 18.51
C ARG A 103 -6.22 -12.31 19.37
N THR A 104 -5.08 -12.82 18.89
CA THR A 104 -4.26 -13.79 19.63
C THR A 104 -2.99 -13.17 20.23
N GLY A 105 -2.57 -12.00 19.76
CA GLY A 105 -1.30 -11.37 20.10
C GLY A 105 -0.08 -12.03 19.46
N LEU A 106 -0.26 -13.05 18.60
CA LEU A 106 0.83 -13.78 17.98
C LEU A 106 1.38 -13.04 16.77
N ALA A 107 2.71 -13.10 16.62
CA ALA A 107 3.37 -12.64 15.41
C ALA A 107 3.23 -13.68 14.29
N LEU A 108 2.93 -13.22 13.09
CA LEU A 108 3.08 -14.01 11.86
C LEU A 108 4.51 -13.84 11.33
N PRO A 109 4.99 -14.71 10.41
CA PRO A 109 6.27 -14.51 9.77
C PRO A 109 6.38 -13.13 9.11
N ASP A 110 7.52 -12.47 9.30
CA ASP A 110 7.80 -11.19 8.64
C ASP A 110 7.70 -11.34 7.11
N GLN A 111 7.19 -10.30 6.46
CA GLN A 111 6.96 -10.29 5.02
C GLN A 111 7.84 -9.23 4.35
N THR A 112 8.55 -9.63 3.30
CA THR A 112 9.18 -8.70 2.38
C THR A 112 8.25 -8.47 1.20
N LEU A 113 7.69 -7.27 1.10
CA LEU A 113 6.58 -6.99 0.18
C LEU A 113 7.03 -6.56 -1.23
N GLY A 114 8.31 -6.24 -1.41
CA GLY A 114 8.87 -5.83 -2.70
C GLY A 114 9.74 -4.57 -2.62
N GLY A 115 10.30 -4.14 -3.74
CA GLY A 115 11.14 -2.94 -3.84
C GLY A 115 10.33 -1.68 -4.16
N VAL A 116 10.58 -0.61 -3.42
CA VAL A 116 10.05 0.75 -3.67
C VAL A 116 10.87 1.40 -4.78
N ARG A 117 10.21 2.03 -5.76
CA ARG A 117 10.83 2.64 -6.94
C ARG A 117 10.73 4.16 -6.98
#